data_AF-A0A3N5PIT8-F1
#
_entry.id   AF-A0A3N5PIT8-F1
#
_cell.length_a   1.000
_cell.length_b   1.000
_cell.length_c   1.000
_cell.angle_alpha   90.00
_cell.angle_beta   90.00
_cell.angle_gamma   90.00
#
_symmetry.space_group_name_H-M   'P 1'
#
loop_
_entity.id
_entity.type
_entity.pdbx_description
1 polymer ?
#
loop_
_entity_poly.entity_id
_entity_poly.type
_entity_poly.pdbx_seq_one_letter_code
_entity_poly.pdbx_strand_id
1 'polypeptide(L)'
;MAISAARAERTAGAVHPRRDAHLQSSLTRGLANATRPPEGDKNGSGIRFPRIVGKTDPGTLMLRRAVLIWLCIVPVAIINGLVRDLMLVPMLGDPVARAVSCLALAGAVLLIARASIRWIAARYLVTARKFPQLKDEIAENLRFLPPFTWSRPCSYDGRRLHMSRRIGVLALASIIALSWLSLSATSSAPLPTTPEDDLLRNATLVFERAVDPGAAAIPASVLIRARAIAVFPRSARYGSGYSGRGVLSARGANPSYWTPPAVIAFEGTVPLDLESDAVDFVLVAQTPRGLDYLIQPQFVSPVVLPIVPGALGQDTRVRLDADLLGYMQFGDYFAGITIRDWSIREMRDANARLYGRPYSTEDIVRGVGFFHLPPAARSWRGAIAAYFREMS
;
A
#
# COMPACT_ATOMS: atom_id res chain seq x y z
N MET A 1 -64.24 28.62 -14.28
CA MET A 1 -63.19 29.40 -14.98
C MET A 1 -62.13 28.41 -15.46
N ALA A 2 -62.00 28.05 -16.75
CA ALA A 2 -62.41 28.72 -18.00
C ALA A 2 -61.74 30.11 -18.13
N ILE A 3 -61.02 30.51 -19.18
CA ILE A 3 -60.80 29.99 -20.56
C ILE A 3 -59.48 30.59 -21.11
N SER A 4 -58.75 29.88 -22.00
CA SER A 4 -58.29 30.33 -23.33
C SER A 4 -57.33 29.27 -23.92
N ALA A 5 -57.65 28.45 -24.95
CA ALA A 5 -58.15 28.72 -26.31
C ALA A 5 -57.09 29.42 -27.20
N ALA A 6 -56.85 29.05 -28.46
CA ALA A 6 -57.30 27.93 -29.32
C ALA A 6 -56.25 27.70 -30.44
N ARG A 7 -56.24 26.61 -31.25
CA ARG A 7 -56.95 26.44 -32.56
C ARG A 7 -56.06 25.48 -33.40
N ALA A 8 -56.49 24.54 -34.27
CA ALA A 8 -57.79 24.05 -34.75
C ALA A 8 -57.66 22.60 -35.30
N GLU A 9 -58.79 21.88 -35.44
CA GLU A 9 -59.24 21.02 -36.58
C GLU A 9 -58.25 20.07 -37.30
N ARG A 10 -58.54 18.85 -37.79
CA ARG A 10 -59.68 17.89 -37.96
C ARG A 10 -58.99 16.51 -38.24
N THR A 11 -59.58 15.31 -38.37
CA THR A 11 -60.95 14.77 -38.45
C THR A 11 -60.92 13.31 -37.92
N ALA A 12 -62.07 12.62 -37.81
CA ALA A 12 -62.15 11.20 -37.46
C ALA A 12 -62.08 10.25 -38.68
N GLY A 13 -61.72 8.98 -38.47
CA GLY A 13 -61.81 7.90 -39.48
C GLY A 13 -61.33 6.54 -38.95
N ALA A 14 -62.24 5.58 -38.78
CA ALA A 14 -61.96 4.27 -38.17
C ALA A 14 -61.80 3.15 -39.23
N VAL A 15 -60.85 2.21 -39.04
CA VAL A 15 -60.79 0.94 -39.81
C VAL A 15 -60.31 -0.26 -38.96
N HIS A 16 -61.28 -1.11 -38.62
CA HIS A 16 -61.32 -2.59 -38.57
C HIS A 16 -60.10 -3.50 -38.22
N PRO A 17 -60.29 -4.56 -37.39
CA PRO A 17 -59.26 -5.55 -37.06
C PRO A 17 -59.27 -6.75 -38.02
N ARG A 18 -58.28 -6.85 -38.93
CA ARG A 18 -58.12 -8.07 -39.77
C ARG A 18 -56.70 -8.34 -40.33
N ARG A 19 -55.64 -7.69 -39.81
CA ARG A 19 -54.27 -7.81 -40.37
C ARG A 19 -53.29 -8.68 -39.58
N ASP A 20 -53.53 -8.95 -38.30
CA ASP A 20 -52.48 -9.52 -37.44
C ASP A 20 -52.33 -11.05 -37.55
N ALA A 21 -53.38 -11.76 -38.00
CA ALA A 21 -53.34 -13.22 -38.21
C ALA A 21 -52.41 -13.67 -39.36
N HIS A 22 -52.11 -12.79 -40.32
CA HIS A 22 -51.29 -13.13 -41.49
C HIS A 22 -49.77 -13.02 -41.23
N LEU A 23 -49.37 -12.25 -40.21
CA LEU A 23 -47.98 -12.07 -39.82
C LEU A 23 -47.44 -13.26 -38.98
N GLN A 24 -48.22 -13.77 -38.03
CA GLN A 24 -47.79 -14.91 -37.19
C GLN A 24 -47.65 -16.23 -37.97
N SER A 25 -48.48 -16.48 -38.98
CA SER A 25 -48.41 -17.69 -39.84
C SER A 25 -47.28 -17.66 -40.88
N SER A 26 -46.59 -16.52 -41.01
CA SER A 26 -45.43 -16.32 -41.88
C SER A 26 -44.12 -16.57 -41.10
N LEU A 27 -44.04 -16.08 -39.85
CA LEU A 27 -42.89 -16.28 -38.97
C LEU A 27 -42.68 -17.75 -38.56
N THR A 28 -43.76 -18.48 -38.26
CA THR A 28 -43.70 -19.91 -37.90
C THR A 28 -43.24 -20.80 -39.06
N ARG A 29 -43.58 -20.44 -40.31
CA ARG A 29 -43.11 -21.16 -41.51
C ARG A 29 -41.63 -20.91 -41.81
N GLY A 30 -41.13 -19.71 -41.55
CA GLY A 30 -39.71 -19.37 -41.71
C GLY A 30 -38.79 -20.17 -40.78
N LEU A 31 -39.18 -20.33 -39.52
CA LEU A 31 -38.40 -21.06 -38.52
C LEU A 31 -38.35 -22.58 -38.77
N ALA A 32 -39.42 -23.17 -39.35
CA ALA A 32 -39.46 -24.60 -39.66
C ALA A 32 -38.56 -25.03 -40.83
N ASN A 33 -38.17 -24.11 -41.71
CA ASN A 33 -37.28 -24.41 -42.84
C ASN A 33 -35.78 -24.27 -42.51
N ALA A 34 -35.43 -23.70 -41.36
CA ALA A 34 -34.04 -23.44 -40.97
C ALA A 34 -33.30 -24.67 -40.40
N THR A 35 -33.99 -25.80 -40.19
CA THR A 35 -33.48 -26.98 -39.47
C THR A 35 -33.35 -28.25 -40.32
N ARG A 36 -33.52 -28.17 -41.65
CA ARG A 36 -33.20 -29.28 -42.56
C ARG A 36 -31.77 -29.15 -43.09
N PRO A 37 -30.93 -30.20 -43.04
CA PRO A 37 -29.67 -30.22 -43.78
C PRO A 37 -29.94 -30.22 -45.30
N PRO A 38 -29.07 -29.61 -46.12
CA PRO A 38 -29.30 -29.52 -47.55
C PRO A 38 -29.21 -30.90 -48.21
N GLU A 39 -30.24 -31.23 -49.00
CA GLU A 39 -30.29 -32.44 -49.82
C GLU A 39 -29.32 -32.30 -51.01
N GLY A 40 -28.42 -33.26 -51.15
CA GLY A 40 -27.27 -33.13 -52.06
C GLY A 40 -27.64 -33.32 -53.53
N ASP A 41 -27.39 -32.30 -54.34
CA ASP A 41 -27.46 -32.42 -55.81
C ASP A 41 -26.45 -33.46 -56.33
N LYS A 42 -26.95 -34.38 -57.14
CA LYS A 42 -26.20 -35.48 -57.74
C LYS A 42 -25.83 -35.15 -59.18
N ASN A 43 -24.93 -34.19 -59.41
CA ASN A 43 -24.20 -34.12 -60.68
C ASN A 43 -22.84 -33.39 -60.63
N GLY A 44 -21.77 -34.16 -60.87
CA GLY A 44 -20.63 -33.78 -61.71
C GLY A 44 -19.86 -32.47 -61.46
N SER A 45 -18.98 -32.43 -60.46
CA SER A 45 -17.52 -32.16 -60.66
C SER A 45 -16.78 -32.07 -59.32
N GLY A 46 -16.17 -33.19 -58.89
CA GLY A 46 -15.51 -33.28 -57.59
C GLY A 46 -14.14 -32.60 -57.53
N ILE A 47 -14.09 -31.31 -57.18
CA ILE A 47 -12.85 -30.68 -56.70
C ILE A 47 -12.57 -31.17 -55.28
N ARG A 48 -11.72 -32.21 -55.19
CA ARG A 48 -11.35 -32.86 -53.93
C ARG A 48 -10.35 -31.99 -53.16
N PHE A 49 -10.85 -31.14 -52.26
CA PHE A 49 -9.98 -30.36 -51.36
C PHE A 49 -9.09 -31.29 -50.52
N PRO A 50 -7.76 -31.09 -50.48
CA PRO A 50 -6.88 -31.87 -49.62
C PRO A 50 -7.16 -31.52 -48.16
N ARG A 51 -7.45 -32.55 -47.35
CA ARG A 51 -7.66 -32.42 -45.90
C ARG A 51 -6.32 -32.05 -45.24
N ILE A 52 -6.05 -30.76 -45.07
CA ILE A 52 -4.87 -30.29 -44.31
C ILE A 52 -5.12 -30.59 -42.82
N VAL A 53 -4.69 -31.78 -42.40
CA VAL A 53 -4.59 -32.18 -41.00
C VAL A 53 -3.50 -31.34 -40.33
N GLY A 54 -3.78 -30.85 -39.12
CA GLY A 54 -2.79 -30.10 -38.32
C GLY A 54 -3.00 -28.58 -38.26
N LYS A 55 -4.23 -28.11 -38.01
CA LYS A 55 -4.49 -26.70 -37.65
C LYS A 55 -4.28 -26.51 -36.15
N THR A 56 -3.13 -25.97 -35.75
CA THR A 56 -3.03 -25.31 -34.44
C THR A 56 -3.75 -23.98 -34.54
N ASP A 57 -4.65 -23.68 -33.59
CA ASP A 57 -5.43 -22.44 -33.65
C ASP A 57 -4.50 -21.22 -33.61
N PRO A 58 -4.73 -20.19 -34.44
CA PRO A 58 -3.87 -19.02 -34.51
C PRO A 58 -3.66 -18.33 -33.17
N GLY A 59 -4.72 -18.27 -32.34
CA GLY A 59 -4.67 -17.73 -30.98
C GLY A 59 -3.77 -18.55 -30.06
N THR A 60 -3.90 -19.88 -30.06
CA THR A 60 -3.07 -20.79 -29.24
C THR A 60 -1.59 -20.71 -29.62
N LEU A 61 -1.26 -20.52 -30.89
CA LEU A 61 0.11 -20.30 -31.35
C LEU A 61 0.67 -18.93 -30.92
N MET A 62 -0.15 -17.87 -30.94
CA MET A 62 0.22 -16.55 -30.45
C MET A 62 0.45 -16.55 -28.93
N LEU A 63 -0.47 -17.14 -28.17
CA LEU A 63 -0.37 -17.26 -26.71
C LEU A 63 0.91 -18.02 -26.31
N ARG A 64 1.18 -19.17 -26.95
CA ARG A 64 2.41 -19.95 -26.69
C ARG A 64 3.68 -19.14 -26.94
N ARG A 65 3.70 -18.27 -27.96
CA ARG A 65 4.84 -17.39 -28.24
C ARG A 65 4.97 -16.26 -27.22
N ALA A 66 3.88 -15.64 -26.81
CA ALA A 66 3.88 -14.61 -25.76
C ALA A 66 4.39 -15.18 -24.42
N VAL A 67 3.93 -16.38 -24.04
CA VAL A 67 4.41 -17.11 -22.84
C VAL A 67 5.91 -17.42 -22.95
N LEU A 68 6.41 -17.86 -24.10
CA LEU A 68 7.84 -18.09 -24.30
C LEU A 68 8.68 -16.80 -24.16
N ILE A 69 8.20 -15.67 -24.69
CA ILE A 69 8.89 -14.38 -24.55
C ILE A 69 8.90 -13.92 -23.07
N TRP A 70 7.78 -14.08 -22.37
CA TRP A 70 7.69 -13.79 -20.93
C TRP A 70 8.66 -14.67 -20.11
N LEU A 71 8.71 -15.97 -20.40
CA LEU A 71 9.67 -16.90 -19.80
C LEU A 71 11.15 -16.57 -20.11
N CYS A 72 11.45 -15.85 -21.19
CA CYS A 72 12.80 -15.33 -21.45
C CYS A 72 13.12 -14.04 -20.65
N ILE A 73 12.11 -13.24 -20.30
CA ILE A 73 12.30 -11.98 -19.56
C ILE A 73 12.53 -12.25 -18.06
N VAL A 74 11.83 -13.23 -17.48
CA VAL A 74 11.92 -13.54 -16.03
C VAL A 74 13.35 -13.88 -15.57
N PRO A 75 14.13 -14.77 -16.22
CA PRO A 75 15.52 -15.05 -15.84
C PRO A 75 16.43 -13.82 -15.96
N VAL A 76 16.20 -12.97 -16.97
CA VAL A 76 16.99 -11.74 -17.17
C VAL A 76 16.75 -10.74 -16.05
N ALA A 77 15.51 -10.61 -15.56
CA ALA A 77 15.19 -9.79 -14.39
C ALA A 77 15.85 -10.33 -13.10
N ILE A 78 15.84 -11.65 -12.89
CA ILE A 78 16.47 -12.30 -11.73
C ILE A 78 18.00 -12.09 -11.74
N ILE A 79 18.66 -12.34 -12.87
CA ILE A 79 20.10 -12.14 -13.03
C ILE A 79 20.47 -10.66 -12.81
N ASN A 80 19.68 -9.73 -13.36
CA ASN A 80 19.90 -8.30 -13.16
C ASN A 80 19.76 -7.86 -11.69
N GLY A 81 18.87 -8.49 -10.91
CA GLY A 81 18.77 -8.31 -9.46
C GLY A 81 20.01 -8.84 -8.73
N LEU A 82 20.44 -10.06 -9.04
CA LEU A 82 21.65 -10.65 -8.45
C LEU A 82 22.92 -9.85 -8.73
N VAL A 83 23.11 -9.39 -9.98
CA VAL A 83 24.26 -8.55 -10.37
C VAL A 83 24.23 -7.20 -9.66
N ARG A 84 23.04 -6.61 -9.45
CA ARG A 84 22.88 -5.40 -8.64
C ARG A 84 23.39 -5.63 -7.22
N ASP A 85 22.86 -6.64 -6.55
CA ASP A 85 23.08 -6.83 -5.11
C ASP A 85 24.49 -7.35 -4.79
N LEU A 86 25.07 -8.17 -5.67
CA LEU A 86 26.41 -8.76 -5.47
C LEU A 86 27.57 -7.91 -6.02
N MET A 87 27.33 -7.04 -7.02
CA MET A 87 28.39 -6.25 -7.67
C MET A 87 28.15 -4.74 -7.62
N LEU A 88 26.98 -4.24 -8.04
CA LEU A 88 26.79 -2.78 -8.12
C LEU A 88 26.63 -2.13 -6.74
N VAL A 89 25.88 -2.74 -5.81
CA VAL A 89 25.68 -2.21 -4.44
C VAL A 89 27.01 -2.01 -3.71
N PRO A 90 27.95 -2.98 -3.64
CA PRO A 90 29.24 -2.78 -2.99
C PRO A 90 30.20 -1.84 -3.74
N MET A 91 30.06 -1.66 -5.07
CA MET A 91 30.96 -0.78 -5.85
C MET A 91 30.49 0.67 -5.95
N LEU A 92 29.18 0.92 -5.98
CA LEU A 92 28.58 2.22 -6.34
C LEU A 92 27.66 2.77 -5.23
N GLY A 93 27.36 1.97 -4.21
CA GLY A 93 26.32 2.27 -3.22
C GLY A 93 24.91 1.99 -3.76
N ASP A 94 24.03 1.61 -2.84
CA ASP A 94 22.65 1.18 -3.13
C ASP A 94 21.82 2.10 -4.05
N PRO A 95 21.77 3.45 -3.88
CA PRO A 95 20.94 4.30 -4.75
C PRO A 95 21.43 4.32 -6.21
N VAL A 96 22.75 4.36 -6.43
CA VAL A 96 23.35 4.37 -7.78
C VAL A 96 23.24 2.99 -8.41
N ALA A 97 23.47 1.92 -7.62
CA ALA A 97 23.33 0.54 -8.05
C ALA A 97 21.92 0.24 -8.57
N ARG A 98 20.87 0.69 -7.87
CA ARG A 98 19.47 0.55 -8.30
C ARG A 98 19.20 1.30 -9.61
N ALA A 99 19.66 2.54 -9.75
CA ALA A 99 19.47 3.33 -10.95
C ALA A 99 20.10 2.67 -12.19
N VAL A 100 21.37 2.25 -12.09
CA VAL A 100 22.09 1.58 -13.18
C VAL A 100 21.46 0.22 -13.53
N SER A 101 21.06 -0.56 -12.51
CA SER A 101 20.37 -1.84 -12.69
C SER A 101 19.00 -1.70 -13.38
N CYS A 102 18.23 -0.66 -13.07
CA CYS A 102 16.98 -0.37 -13.76
C CYS A 102 17.18 -0.01 -15.24
N LEU A 103 18.18 0.81 -15.56
CA LEU A 103 18.52 1.16 -16.95
C LEU A 103 19.01 -0.05 -17.75
N ALA A 104 19.83 -0.91 -17.14
CA ALA A 104 20.29 -2.16 -17.75
C ALA A 104 19.13 -3.11 -18.08
N LEU A 105 18.20 -3.32 -17.13
CA LEU A 105 17.03 -4.17 -17.33
C LEU A 105 16.08 -3.61 -18.41
N ALA A 106 15.82 -2.31 -18.40
CA ALA A 106 14.98 -1.66 -19.42
C ALA A 106 15.58 -1.85 -20.83
N GLY A 107 16.90 -1.68 -20.97
CA GLY A 107 17.62 -1.96 -22.22
C GLY A 107 17.51 -3.43 -22.66
N ALA A 108 17.71 -4.37 -21.75
CA ALA A 108 17.60 -5.80 -22.03
C ALA A 108 16.19 -6.21 -22.48
N VAL A 109 15.14 -5.74 -21.80
CA VAL A 109 13.74 -5.98 -22.17
C VAL A 109 13.42 -5.39 -23.54
N LEU A 110 13.92 -4.19 -23.86
CA LEU A 110 13.72 -3.56 -25.16
C LEU A 110 14.41 -4.34 -26.30
N LEU A 111 15.61 -4.89 -26.07
CA LEU A 111 16.29 -5.76 -27.02
C LEU A 111 15.52 -7.07 -27.26
N ILE A 112 15.04 -7.72 -26.19
CA ILE A 112 14.20 -8.94 -26.28
C ILE A 112 12.90 -8.65 -27.04
N ALA A 113 12.22 -7.55 -26.75
CA ALA A 113 11.01 -7.13 -27.45
C ALA A 113 11.29 -6.87 -28.95
N ARG A 114 12.37 -6.15 -29.27
CA ARG A 114 12.80 -5.88 -30.66
C ARG A 114 13.10 -7.15 -31.45
N ALA A 115 13.78 -8.13 -30.84
CA ALA A 115 14.02 -9.43 -31.46
C ALA A 115 12.71 -10.20 -31.70
N SER A 116 11.81 -10.18 -30.71
CA SER A 116 10.51 -10.87 -30.74
C SER A 116 9.56 -10.36 -31.82
N ILE A 117 9.59 -9.06 -32.15
CA ILE A 117 8.75 -8.47 -33.21
C ILE A 117 8.98 -9.16 -34.57
N ARG A 118 10.23 -9.47 -34.94
CA ARG A 118 10.53 -10.19 -36.21
C ARG A 118 9.97 -11.61 -36.23
N TRP A 119 9.90 -12.26 -35.07
CA TRP A 119 9.40 -13.63 -34.93
C TRP A 119 7.86 -13.71 -34.98
N ILE A 120 7.18 -12.66 -34.49
CA ILE A 120 5.71 -12.54 -34.51
C ILE A 120 5.20 -12.12 -35.90
N ALA A 121 5.84 -11.13 -36.55
CA ALA A 121 5.32 -10.52 -37.79
C ALA A 121 5.33 -11.44 -39.03
N ALA A 122 6.13 -12.52 -39.04
CA ALA A 122 6.52 -13.24 -40.26
C ALA A 122 5.44 -14.07 -40.97
N ARG A 123 4.17 -14.12 -40.50
CA ARG A 123 3.11 -14.96 -41.13
C ARG A 123 1.87 -14.26 -41.69
N TYR A 124 1.56 -13.01 -41.31
CA TYR A 124 0.36 -12.35 -41.86
C TYR A 124 0.46 -12.05 -43.37
N LEU A 125 1.65 -11.71 -43.86
CA LEU A 125 1.87 -11.39 -45.28
C LEU A 125 1.93 -12.62 -46.20
N VAL A 126 2.15 -13.83 -45.67
CA VAL A 126 2.29 -15.05 -46.48
C VAL A 126 0.92 -15.63 -46.86
N THR A 127 -0.05 -15.60 -45.94
CA THR A 127 -1.40 -16.14 -46.19
C THR A 127 -2.14 -15.36 -47.27
N ALA A 128 -2.05 -14.02 -47.25
CA ALA A 128 -2.69 -13.13 -48.23
C ALA A 128 -2.14 -13.28 -49.66
N ARG A 129 -0.95 -13.87 -49.83
CA ARG A 129 -0.31 -14.07 -51.14
C ARG A 129 -0.69 -15.41 -51.80
N LYS A 130 -1.31 -16.34 -51.05
CA LYS A 130 -1.46 -17.75 -51.48
C LYS A 130 -2.84 -18.12 -52.03
N PHE A 131 -3.87 -17.28 -51.83
CA PHE A 131 -5.24 -17.52 -52.28
C PHE A 131 -5.89 -16.22 -52.81
N PRO A 132 -5.68 -15.86 -54.09
CA PRO A 132 -6.29 -14.66 -54.68
C PRO A 132 -7.81 -14.79 -54.88
N GLN A 133 -8.30 -16.01 -55.14
CA GLN A 133 -9.71 -16.29 -55.47
C GLN A 133 -10.70 -15.96 -54.32
N LEU A 134 -10.23 -15.89 -53.07
CA LEU A 134 -11.09 -15.67 -51.90
C LEU A 134 -11.36 -14.18 -51.61
N LYS A 135 -10.82 -13.26 -52.43
CA LYS A 135 -11.03 -11.82 -52.24
C LYS A 135 -12.47 -11.39 -52.53
N ASP A 136 -13.04 -11.92 -53.61
CA ASP A 136 -14.28 -11.37 -54.18
C ASP A 136 -15.51 -11.92 -53.44
N GLU A 137 -15.48 -13.20 -53.05
CA GLU A 137 -16.52 -13.87 -52.24
C GLU A 137 -16.63 -13.32 -50.81
N ILE A 138 -15.52 -12.84 -50.23
CA ILE A 138 -15.49 -12.14 -48.93
C ILE A 138 -15.98 -10.69 -49.08
N ALA A 139 -15.71 -10.03 -50.21
CA ALA A 139 -16.14 -8.65 -50.46
C ALA A 139 -17.67 -8.51 -50.64
N GLU A 140 -18.35 -9.57 -51.06
CA GLU A 140 -19.82 -9.59 -51.20
C GLU A 140 -20.53 -9.81 -49.85
N ASN A 141 -20.05 -10.76 -49.03
CA ASN A 141 -20.63 -11.05 -47.71
C ASN A 141 -20.40 -9.93 -46.67
N LEU A 142 -19.40 -9.05 -46.83
CA LEU A 142 -19.16 -7.93 -45.91
C LEU A 142 -20.12 -6.73 -46.10
N ARG A 143 -21.04 -6.75 -47.06
CA ARG A 143 -21.95 -5.61 -47.32
C ARG A 143 -23.05 -5.38 -46.28
N PHE A 144 -23.25 -6.30 -45.33
CA PHE A 144 -24.31 -6.25 -44.32
C PHE A 144 -23.83 -5.92 -42.89
N LEU A 145 -22.59 -5.49 -42.70
CA LEU A 145 -22.09 -5.00 -41.41
C LEU A 145 -22.17 -3.47 -41.32
N PRO A 146 -22.56 -2.88 -40.17
CA PRO A 146 -22.59 -1.43 -39.99
C PRO A 146 -21.18 -0.82 -40.10
N PRO A 147 -21.05 0.47 -40.44
CA PRO A 147 -19.79 1.07 -40.88
C PRO A 147 -18.80 1.30 -39.73
N PHE A 148 -18.09 0.26 -39.32
CA PHE A 148 -16.88 0.38 -38.50
C PHE A 148 -15.67 0.63 -39.41
N THR A 149 -15.21 1.89 -39.46
CA THR A 149 -14.33 2.39 -40.52
C THR A 149 -12.86 1.94 -40.37
N TRP A 150 -12.53 0.81 -40.99
CA TRP A 150 -11.14 0.46 -41.36
C TRP A 150 -10.97 0.34 -42.88
N SER A 151 -11.35 1.41 -43.59
CA SER A 151 -11.31 1.51 -45.05
C SER A 151 -10.26 2.51 -45.55
N ARG A 152 -8.98 2.12 -45.49
CA ARG A 152 -8.01 2.50 -46.54
C ARG A 152 -7.16 1.28 -46.90
N PRO A 153 -7.18 0.81 -48.18
CA PRO A 153 -6.24 -0.21 -48.62
C PRO A 153 -4.82 0.35 -48.53
N CYS A 154 -3.88 -0.46 -48.07
CA CYS A 154 -2.47 -0.11 -48.00
C CYS A 154 -1.85 -0.05 -49.41
N SER A 155 -2.06 1.07 -50.11
CA SER A 155 -1.17 1.44 -51.22
C SER A 155 0.23 1.70 -50.66
N TYR A 156 1.22 1.01 -51.22
CA TYR A 156 2.61 1.09 -50.80
C TYR A 156 3.28 2.35 -51.43
N ASP A 157 2.84 3.53 -51.01
CA ASP A 157 3.45 4.80 -51.39
C ASP A 157 4.78 4.98 -50.62
N GLY A 158 5.87 5.17 -51.36
CA GLY A 158 7.25 5.31 -50.85
C GLY A 158 7.49 6.51 -49.93
N ARG A 159 6.49 7.39 -49.74
CA ARG A 159 6.58 8.57 -48.85
C ARG A 159 6.46 8.28 -47.34
N ARG A 160 6.48 7.02 -46.90
CA ARG A 160 6.39 6.63 -45.47
C ARG A 160 7.70 6.59 -44.67
N LEU A 161 8.85 6.95 -45.24
CA LEU A 161 10.13 6.99 -44.49
C LEU A 161 10.31 8.22 -43.57
N HIS A 162 9.59 9.33 -43.82
CA HIS A 162 9.69 10.52 -42.97
C HIS A 162 8.80 10.48 -41.71
N MET A 163 7.64 9.80 -41.77
CA MET A 163 6.71 9.76 -40.64
C MET A 163 7.17 8.82 -39.52
N SER A 164 7.87 7.74 -39.84
CA SER A 164 8.46 6.82 -38.85
C SER A 164 9.57 7.48 -38.02
N ARG A 165 10.39 8.34 -38.64
CA ARG A 165 11.38 9.17 -37.92
C ARG A 165 10.71 10.12 -36.93
N ARG A 166 9.62 10.79 -37.30
CA ARG A 166 8.90 11.73 -36.41
C ARG A 166 8.24 11.00 -35.22
N ILE A 167 7.59 9.87 -35.45
CA ILE A 167 7.01 9.04 -34.38
C ILE A 167 8.11 8.47 -33.47
N GLY A 168 9.25 8.04 -34.05
CA GLY A 168 10.41 7.57 -33.29
C GLY A 168 11.04 8.65 -32.41
N VAL A 169 11.18 9.88 -32.91
CA VAL A 169 11.70 11.02 -32.13
C VAL A 169 10.74 11.42 -31.01
N LEU A 170 9.42 11.44 -31.27
CA LEU A 170 8.42 11.72 -30.23
C LEU A 170 8.36 10.62 -29.16
N ALA A 171 8.50 9.34 -29.54
CA ALA A 171 8.60 8.23 -28.59
C ALA A 171 9.90 8.26 -27.78
N LEU A 172 11.02 8.67 -28.39
CA LEU A 172 12.28 8.85 -27.66
C LEU A 172 12.21 10.04 -26.71
N ALA A 173 11.59 11.16 -27.13
CA ALA A 173 11.38 12.34 -26.30
C ALA A 173 10.43 12.06 -25.12
N SER A 174 9.38 11.25 -25.31
CA SER A 174 8.52 10.85 -24.19
C SER A 174 9.22 9.86 -23.25
N ILE A 175 10.04 8.93 -23.73
CA ILE A 175 10.88 8.09 -22.87
C ILE A 175 11.85 8.95 -22.05
N ILE A 176 12.52 9.93 -22.67
CA ILE A 176 13.40 10.87 -21.96
C ILE A 176 12.60 11.69 -20.93
N ALA A 177 11.43 12.21 -21.28
CA ALA A 177 10.58 12.97 -20.36
C ALA A 177 10.08 12.12 -19.17
N LEU A 178 9.72 10.84 -19.39
CA LEU A 178 9.37 9.93 -18.30
C LEU A 178 10.60 9.59 -17.44
N SER A 179 11.79 9.39 -18.02
CA SER A 179 13.03 9.21 -17.26
C SER A 179 13.41 10.43 -16.41
N TRP A 180 13.12 11.65 -16.89
CA TRP A 180 13.31 12.87 -16.09
C TRP A 180 12.26 13.01 -14.98
N LEU A 181 11.01 12.62 -15.24
CA LEU A 181 9.96 12.59 -14.20
C LEU A 181 10.28 11.57 -13.09
N SER A 182 10.91 10.44 -13.43
CA SER A 182 11.45 9.49 -12.44
C SER A 182 12.62 10.02 -11.61
N LEU A 183 13.31 11.08 -12.04
CA LEU A 183 14.39 11.71 -11.28
C LEU A 183 13.89 12.76 -10.27
N SER A 184 12.69 13.34 -10.50
CA SER A 184 12.00 14.19 -9.53
C SER A 184 11.33 13.40 -8.41
N ALA A 185 11.13 12.10 -8.59
CA ALA A 185 10.88 11.16 -7.50
C ALA A 185 12.20 10.86 -6.76
N THR A 186 12.86 11.91 -6.24
CA THR A 186 13.77 11.76 -5.11
C THR A 186 12.91 11.27 -3.96
N SER A 187 12.80 9.95 -3.83
CA SER A 187 12.42 9.34 -2.58
C SER A 187 13.31 9.97 -1.52
N SER A 188 12.68 10.62 -0.53
CA SER A 188 13.36 10.94 0.71
C SER A 188 13.80 9.61 1.30
N ALA A 189 15.04 9.20 0.97
CA ALA A 189 15.69 8.10 1.65
C ALA A 189 15.55 8.43 3.13
N PRO A 190 14.91 7.56 3.94
CA PRO A 190 14.71 7.86 5.34
C PRO A 190 16.07 8.23 5.92
N LEU A 191 16.15 9.40 6.55
CA LEU A 191 17.32 9.81 7.32
C LEU A 191 17.74 8.60 8.16
N PRO A 192 19.04 8.24 8.20
CA PRO A 192 19.49 7.05 8.91
C PRO A 192 18.94 7.10 10.33
N THR A 193 17.98 6.21 10.64
CA THR A 193 17.24 6.30 11.89
C THR A 193 18.20 5.97 13.01
N THR A 194 18.29 6.87 13.99
CA THR A 194 19.02 6.54 15.21
C THR A 194 18.22 5.48 15.98
N PRO A 195 18.87 4.62 16.78
CA PRO A 195 18.13 3.70 17.65
C PRO A 195 17.23 4.45 18.65
N GLU A 196 17.47 5.75 18.88
CA GLU A 196 16.59 6.64 19.62
C GLU A 196 15.36 7.11 18.80
N ASP A 197 15.48 7.34 17.50
CA ASP A 197 14.32 7.62 16.62
C ASP A 197 13.38 6.42 16.56
N ASP A 198 13.91 5.20 16.43
CA ASP A 198 13.11 3.99 16.38
C ASP A 198 12.46 3.67 17.74
N LEU A 199 13.15 3.95 18.85
CA LEU A 199 12.57 3.92 20.20
C LEU A 199 11.38 4.89 20.32
N LEU A 200 11.55 6.14 19.87
CA LEU A 200 10.49 7.16 19.90
C LEU A 200 9.31 6.81 19.00
N ARG A 201 9.54 6.26 17.81
CA ARG A 201 8.48 5.78 16.91
C ARG A 201 7.68 4.66 17.55
N ASN A 202 8.36 3.63 18.07
CA ASN A 202 7.70 2.49 18.71
C ASN A 202 6.92 2.92 19.96
N ALA A 203 7.48 3.81 20.77
CA ALA A 203 6.78 4.36 21.94
C ALA A 203 5.55 5.19 21.54
N THR A 204 5.64 5.99 20.46
CA THR A 204 4.49 6.74 19.93
C THR A 204 3.37 5.79 19.51
N LEU A 205 3.68 4.71 18.78
CA LEU A 205 2.71 3.70 18.38
C LEU A 205 2.07 2.97 19.57
N VAL A 206 2.84 2.66 20.62
CA VAL A 206 2.31 2.07 21.85
C VAL A 206 1.42 3.05 22.59
N PHE A 207 1.79 4.34 22.67
CA PHE A 207 0.96 5.38 23.28
C PHE A 207 -0.36 5.57 22.51
N GLU A 208 -0.31 5.71 21.18
CA GLU A 208 -1.49 5.85 20.32
C GLU A 208 -2.47 4.68 20.54
N ARG A 209 -1.95 3.44 20.59
CA ARG A 209 -2.75 2.24 20.88
C ARG A 209 -3.26 2.19 22.33
N ALA A 210 -2.52 2.77 23.28
CA ALA A 210 -2.92 2.86 24.70
C ALA A 210 -4.01 3.90 24.96
N VAL A 211 -4.30 4.78 24.00
CA VAL A 211 -5.33 5.84 24.10
C VAL A 211 -6.44 5.74 23.05
N ASP A 212 -6.36 4.77 22.14
CA ASP A 212 -7.34 4.54 21.07
C ASP A 212 -8.73 4.19 21.65
N PRO A 213 -9.79 4.96 21.36
CA PRO A 213 -11.15 4.66 21.82
C PRO A 213 -11.77 3.40 21.20
N GLY A 214 -11.22 2.87 20.10
CA GLY A 214 -11.61 1.57 19.53
C GLY A 214 -11.02 0.36 20.28
N ALA A 215 -9.98 0.59 21.08
CA ALA A 215 -9.32 -0.43 21.90
C ALA A 215 -9.88 -0.42 23.34
N ALA A 216 -9.68 -1.52 24.08
CA ALA A 216 -9.78 -1.49 25.54
C ALA A 216 -8.53 -0.81 26.13
N ALA A 217 -8.47 0.49 25.91
CA ALA A 217 -7.40 1.43 26.23
C ALA A 217 -7.33 1.80 27.72
N ILE A 218 -6.29 2.56 28.07
CA ILE A 218 -6.13 3.14 29.42
C ILE A 218 -7.31 4.10 29.69
N PRO A 219 -8.00 4.01 30.84
CA PRO A 219 -9.10 4.89 31.18
C PRO A 219 -8.75 6.38 31.06
N ALA A 220 -9.61 7.17 30.41
CA ALA A 220 -9.44 8.62 30.30
C ALA A 220 -9.31 9.31 31.67
N SER A 221 -10.01 8.79 32.70
CA SER A 221 -9.93 9.25 34.09
C SER A 221 -8.54 9.11 34.72
N VAL A 222 -7.72 8.16 34.24
CA VAL A 222 -6.32 7.99 34.62
C VAL A 222 -5.45 8.99 33.88
N LEU A 223 -5.62 9.10 32.56
CA LEU A 223 -4.79 9.95 31.72
C LEU A 223 -5.00 11.44 32.02
N ILE A 224 -6.24 11.90 32.21
CA ILE A 224 -6.56 13.30 32.55
C ILE A 224 -5.84 13.76 33.84
N ARG A 225 -5.56 12.86 34.78
CA ARG A 225 -4.82 13.15 36.03
C ARG A 225 -3.30 12.98 35.91
N ALA A 226 -2.80 12.43 34.81
CA ALA A 226 -1.39 12.13 34.63
C ALA A 226 -0.51 13.39 34.78
N ARG A 227 0.50 13.28 35.65
CA ARG A 227 1.64 14.19 35.79
C ARG A 227 2.75 13.82 34.82
N ALA A 228 2.91 12.53 34.54
CA ALA A 228 3.88 12.00 33.59
C ALA A 228 3.40 10.70 32.97
N ILE A 229 3.88 10.43 31.75
CA ILE A 229 3.64 9.20 31.02
C ILE A 229 5.00 8.68 30.56
N ALA A 230 5.32 7.45 30.95
CA ALA A 230 6.48 6.71 30.46
C ALA A 230 6.02 5.48 29.66
N VAL A 231 6.62 5.26 28.49
CA VAL A 231 6.28 4.14 27.61
C VAL A 231 7.55 3.38 27.25
N PHE A 232 7.53 2.06 27.47
CA PHE A 232 8.66 1.14 27.29
C PHE A 232 8.31 0.10 26.23
N PRO A 233 8.47 0.43 24.93
CA PRO A 233 8.15 -0.49 23.86
C PRO A 233 9.17 -1.63 23.79
N ARG A 234 8.67 -2.85 23.50
CA ARG A 234 9.45 -4.07 23.30
C ARG A 234 10.46 -4.36 24.42
N SER A 235 10.02 -4.19 25.65
CA SER A 235 10.78 -4.60 26.84
C SER A 235 10.97 -6.11 26.81
N ALA A 236 12.22 -6.57 26.82
CA ALA A 236 12.59 -7.97 26.66
C ALA A 236 12.68 -8.68 28.01
N ARG A 237 12.43 -9.99 28.03
CA ARG A 237 12.62 -10.82 29.23
C ARG A 237 14.08 -10.81 29.66
N TYR A 238 14.31 -10.61 30.96
CA TYR A 238 15.63 -10.62 31.57
C TYR A 238 15.55 -11.29 32.95
N GLY A 239 16.12 -12.49 33.08
CA GLY A 239 15.97 -13.33 34.27
C GLY A 239 14.49 -13.67 34.52
N SER A 240 14.01 -13.40 35.74
CA SER A 240 12.60 -13.55 36.15
C SER A 240 11.73 -12.32 35.86
N GLY A 241 12.27 -11.29 35.21
CA GLY A 241 11.58 -10.02 34.95
C GLY A 241 11.72 -9.56 33.51
N TYR A 242 11.51 -8.26 33.30
CA TYR A 242 11.66 -7.59 32.02
C TYR A 242 12.62 -6.40 32.15
N SER A 243 13.37 -6.14 31.09
CA SER A 243 14.22 -4.96 30.93
C SER A 243 13.93 -4.28 29.60
N GLY A 244 13.84 -2.95 29.59
CA GLY A 244 13.46 -2.19 28.40
C GLY A 244 13.98 -0.77 28.43
N ARG A 245 14.13 -0.19 27.23
CA ARG A 245 14.31 1.25 27.05
C ARG A 245 12.94 1.87 26.80
N GLY A 246 12.74 3.08 27.29
CA GLY A 246 11.49 3.81 27.13
C GLY A 246 11.72 5.31 27.07
N VAL A 247 10.62 6.02 26.88
CA VAL A 247 10.59 7.49 26.83
C VAL A 247 9.57 8.03 27.83
N LEU A 248 9.94 9.11 28.50
CA LEU A 248 9.17 9.80 29.52
C LEU A 248 8.89 11.23 29.06
N SER A 249 7.62 11.64 29.11
CA SER A 249 7.25 13.06 29.07
C SER A 249 6.39 13.40 30.29
N ALA A 250 6.63 14.58 30.86
CA ALA A 250 5.82 15.13 31.93
C ALA A 250 4.91 16.24 31.41
N ARG A 251 3.83 16.48 32.15
CA ARG A 251 2.87 17.56 31.90
C ARG A 251 3.38 18.83 32.55
N GLY A 252 3.43 19.92 31.78
CA GLY A 252 3.81 21.23 32.32
C GLY A 252 2.67 21.93 33.06
N ALA A 253 2.91 23.19 33.43
CA ALA A 253 1.91 24.02 34.12
C ALA A 253 0.66 24.32 33.26
N ASN A 254 0.78 24.33 31.93
CA ASN A 254 -0.35 24.39 31.01
C ASN A 254 -0.86 22.96 30.74
N PRO A 255 -2.17 22.67 30.93
CA PRO A 255 -2.76 21.34 30.72
C PRO A 255 -2.48 20.67 29.36
N SER A 256 -2.25 21.44 28.30
CA SER A 256 -1.97 20.94 26.95
C SER A 256 -0.47 20.91 26.60
N TYR A 257 0.41 21.40 27.47
CA TYR A 257 1.86 21.39 27.25
C TYR A 257 2.51 20.17 27.89
N TRP A 258 3.28 19.43 27.09
CA TRP A 258 4.08 18.29 27.51
C TRP A 258 5.55 18.52 27.20
N THR A 259 6.43 18.02 28.07
CA THR A 259 7.88 18.17 27.94
C THR A 259 8.42 17.36 26.76
N PRO A 260 9.60 17.69 26.23
CA PRO A 260 10.32 16.79 25.32
C PRO A 260 10.52 15.40 25.98
N PRO A 261 10.65 14.33 25.18
CA PRO A 261 10.89 13.00 25.70
C PRO A 261 12.30 12.88 26.31
N ALA A 262 12.38 12.43 27.56
CA ALA A 262 13.62 11.93 28.15
C ALA A 262 13.70 10.41 27.93
N VAL A 263 14.89 9.89 27.61
CA VAL A 263 15.10 8.44 27.48
C VAL A 263 15.50 7.85 28.83
N ILE A 264 14.78 6.81 29.23
CA ILE A 264 14.98 6.08 30.48
C ILE A 264 15.05 4.58 30.22
N ALA A 265 15.70 3.85 31.12
CA ALA A 265 15.68 2.40 31.16
C ALA A 265 14.81 1.94 32.34
N PHE A 266 14.11 0.83 32.15
CA PHE A 266 13.31 0.15 33.15
C PHE A 266 13.77 -1.30 33.29
N GLU A 267 13.80 -1.79 34.52
CA GLU A 267 13.96 -3.19 34.88
C GLU A 267 12.91 -3.51 35.95
N GLY A 268 12.26 -4.68 35.91
CA GLY A 268 11.30 -5.05 36.96
C GLY A 268 10.65 -6.42 36.77
N THR A 269 10.13 -6.97 37.87
CA THR A 269 9.52 -8.31 37.92
C THR A 269 8.00 -8.20 37.81
N VAL A 270 7.43 -8.88 36.80
CA VAL A 270 5.97 -9.06 36.66
C VAL A 270 5.63 -10.45 37.21
N PRO A 271 4.71 -10.59 38.18
CA PRO A 271 4.38 -11.87 38.81
C PRO A 271 3.41 -12.71 37.95
N LEU A 272 3.64 -12.76 36.64
CA LEU A 272 2.77 -13.42 35.67
C LEU A 272 3.62 -14.21 34.66
N ASP A 273 3.36 -15.50 34.54
CA ASP A 273 4.00 -16.38 33.56
C ASP A 273 3.43 -16.13 32.16
N LEU A 274 4.03 -15.14 31.49
CA LEU A 274 3.73 -14.81 30.10
C LEU A 274 4.47 -15.76 29.15
N GLU A 275 3.87 -16.04 28.00
CA GLU A 275 4.53 -16.78 26.90
C GLU A 275 5.37 -15.86 26.00
N SER A 276 5.10 -14.54 25.99
CA SER A 276 5.84 -13.58 25.16
C SER A 276 7.23 -13.24 25.72
N ASP A 277 8.23 -13.21 24.85
CA ASP A 277 9.60 -12.74 25.16
C ASP A 277 9.73 -11.22 25.21
N ALA A 278 8.80 -10.49 24.59
CA ALA A 278 8.78 -9.04 24.55
C ALA A 278 7.38 -8.49 24.85
N VAL A 279 7.33 -7.41 25.64
CA VAL A 279 6.08 -6.77 26.08
C VAL A 279 6.21 -5.25 26.03
N ASP A 280 5.08 -4.57 25.80
CA ASP A 280 5.00 -3.11 25.84
C ASP A 280 4.41 -2.68 27.18
N PHE A 281 5.12 -1.81 27.93
CA PHE A 281 4.64 -1.24 29.19
C PHE A 281 4.30 0.25 29.07
N VAL A 282 3.30 0.68 29.82
CA VAL A 282 3.00 2.10 30.06
C VAL A 282 2.91 2.35 31.55
N LEU A 283 3.67 3.32 32.06
CA LEU A 283 3.59 3.81 33.43
C LEU A 283 2.99 5.21 33.45
N VAL A 284 1.98 5.43 34.28
CA VAL A 284 1.31 6.71 34.46
C VAL A 284 1.56 7.21 35.88
N ALA A 285 2.31 8.30 36.00
CA ALA A 285 2.53 8.97 37.28
C ALA A 285 1.35 9.90 37.60
N GLN A 286 0.65 9.65 38.71
CA GLN A 286 -0.54 10.41 39.11
C GLN A 286 -0.25 11.53 40.10
N THR A 287 0.87 11.47 40.81
CA THR A 287 1.26 12.42 41.85
C THR A 287 2.64 13.03 41.54
N PRO A 288 3.02 14.14 42.19
CA PRO A 288 4.38 14.65 42.13
C PRO A 288 5.43 13.62 42.56
N ARG A 289 5.15 12.82 43.62
CA ARG A 289 6.04 11.73 44.06
C ARG A 289 6.22 10.67 43.00
N GLY A 290 5.13 10.28 42.33
CA GLY A 290 5.16 9.36 41.20
C GLY A 290 6.04 9.85 40.05
N LEU A 291 6.04 11.16 39.77
CA LEU A 291 6.94 11.80 38.82
C LEU A 291 8.39 11.80 39.33
N ASP A 292 8.61 12.16 40.60
CA ASP A 292 9.94 12.21 41.22
C ASP A 292 10.66 10.84 41.16
N TYR A 293 9.93 9.72 41.25
CA TYR A 293 10.50 8.38 41.06
C TYR A 293 10.99 8.10 39.63
N LEU A 294 10.40 8.75 38.61
CA LEU A 294 10.75 8.53 37.20
C LEU A 294 11.87 9.44 36.68
N ILE A 295 12.13 10.58 37.35
CA ILE A 295 13.13 11.58 36.91
C ILE A 295 14.48 11.48 37.61
N GLN A 296 14.57 10.72 38.71
CA GLN A 296 15.83 10.48 39.42
C GLN A 296 16.85 9.77 38.51
N PRO A 297 18.16 10.07 38.65
CA PRO A 297 19.22 9.43 37.86
C PRO A 297 19.20 7.89 37.95
N GLN A 298 18.96 7.37 39.15
CA GLN A 298 18.66 5.97 39.38
C GLN A 298 17.71 5.86 40.57
N PHE A 299 16.54 5.27 40.34
CA PHE A 299 15.59 4.91 41.37
C PHE A 299 15.46 3.38 41.40
N VAL A 300 15.65 2.77 42.55
CA VAL A 300 15.32 1.36 42.79
C VAL A 300 14.18 1.34 43.78
N SER A 301 13.07 0.72 43.40
CA SER A 301 11.91 0.64 44.26
C SER A 301 12.23 -0.18 45.51
N PRO A 302 11.94 0.33 46.73
CA PRO A 302 11.91 -0.52 47.90
C PRO A 302 10.81 -1.57 47.71
N VAL A 303 11.04 -2.78 48.22
CA VAL A 303 10.21 -4.00 48.04
C VAL A 303 8.71 -3.80 48.34
N VAL A 304 8.34 -2.73 49.05
CA VAL A 304 6.98 -2.39 49.51
C VAL A 304 6.28 -1.32 48.63
N LEU A 305 6.91 -0.80 47.57
CA LEU A 305 6.29 0.15 46.61
C LEU A 305 6.02 -0.52 45.24
N PRO A 306 4.99 -1.40 45.14
CA PRO A 306 4.58 -1.94 43.86
C PRO A 306 3.98 -0.83 42.99
N ILE A 307 4.29 -0.86 41.69
CA ILE A 307 3.46 -0.16 40.70
C ILE A 307 2.09 -0.81 40.75
N VAL A 308 1.03 -0.01 40.93
CA VAL A 308 -0.33 -0.52 41.14
C VAL A 308 -0.98 -0.83 39.79
N PRO A 309 -1.71 -1.96 39.65
CA PRO A 309 -2.41 -2.26 38.42
C PRO A 309 -3.45 -1.19 38.13
N GLY A 310 -3.39 -0.64 36.92
CA GLY A 310 -4.47 0.16 36.36
C GLY A 310 -5.80 -0.60 36.21
N ALA A 311 -6.87 0.11 35.87
CA ALA A 311 -8.14 -0.54 35.56
C ALA A 311 -8.16 -1.09 34.12
N LEU A 312 -8.97 -2.13 33.89
CA LEU A 312 -9.16 -2.77 32.59
C LEU A 312 -10.18 -2.01 31.73
N GLY A 313 -9.75 -1.48 30.58
CA GLY A 313 -10.63 -0.74 29.66
C GLY A 313 -11.22 0.56 30.23
N GLN A 314 -11.99 1.27 29.41
CA GLN A 314 -12.40 2.66 29.71
C GLN A 314 -13.38 2.80 30.89
N ASP A 315 -14.31 1.87 31.07
CA ASP A 315 -15.43 1.99 32.02
C ASP A 315 -15.11 1.51 33.45
N THR A 316 -13.94 0.90 33.67
CA THR A 316 -13.63 0.29 34.98
C THR A 316 -13.12 1.35 35.98
N ARG A 317 -13.73 1.41 37.17
CA ARG A 317 -13.32 2.35 38.23
C ARG A 317 -11.88 2.08 38.70
N VAL A 318 -11.02 3.08 38.57
CA VAL A 318 -9.61 3.02 38.99
C VAL A 318 -9.47 3.51 40.43
N ARG A 319 -8.62 2.87 41.23
CA ARG A 319 -8.14 3.44 42.49
C ARG A 319 -7.05 4.47 42.21
N LEU A 320 -7.45 5.75 42.11
CA LEU A 320 -6.60 6.88 41.70
C LEU A 320 -5.69 7.42 42.83
N ASP A 321 -5.49 6.64 43.89
CA ASP A 321 -4.70 7.00 45.08
C ASP A 321 -3.25 6.47 45.03
N ALA A 322 -2.88 5.79 43.94
CA ALA A 322 -1.52 5.31 43.71
C ALA A 322 -0.63 6.39 43.09
N ASP A 323 0.63 6.48 43.52
CA ASP A 323 1.62 7.41 42.92
C ASP A 323 1.93 7.04 41.45
N LEU A 324 2.03 5.74 41.16
CA LEU A 324 2.30 5.16 39.84
C LEU A 324 1.30 4.04 39.52
N LEU A 325 0.70 4.12 38.33
CA LEU A 325 -0.13 3.06 37.74
C LEU A 325 0.61 2.38 36.58
N GLY A 326 0.58 1.05 36.55
CA GLY A 326 1.24 0.25 35.52
C GLY A 326 0.25 -0.45 34.61
N TYR A 327 0.53 -0.42 33.32
CA TYR A 327 -0.22 -1.09 32.26
C TYR A 327 0.72 -1.89 31.35
N MET A 328 0.22 -3.00 30.82
CA MET A 328 0.87 -3.82 29.80
C MET A 328 -0.08 -3.98 28.60
N GLN A 329 0.47 -3.98 27.39
CA GLN A 329 -0.26 -4.30 26.17
C GLN A 329 -0.45 -5.82 26.01
N PHE A 330 -1.67 -6.24 25.72
CA PHE A 330 -2.05 -7.61 25.39
C PHE A 330 -2.80 -7.60 24.04
N GLY A 331 -2.10 -7.90 22.95
CA GLY A 331 -2.66 -7.74 21.60
C GLY A 331 -3.08 -6.29 21.36
N ASP A 332 -4.39 -6.06 21.22
CA ASP A 332 -4.99 -4.75 20.95
C ASP A 332 -5.58 -4.05 22.20
N TYR A 333 -5.38 -4.57 23.42
CA TYR A 333 -5.87 -3.93 24.65
C TYR A 333 -4.79 -3.72 25.70
N PHE A 334 -5.08 -2.88 26.69
CA PHE A 334 -4.20 -2.59 27.83
C PHE A 334 -4.81 -3.08 29.13
N ALA A 335 -4.01 -3.81 29.90
CA ALA A 335 -4.40 -4.31 31.21
C ALA A 335 -3.49 -3.75 32.29
N GLY A 336 -4.08 -3.42 33.45
CA GLY A 336 -3.31 -3.00 34.61
C GLY A 336 -2.51 -4.15 35.18
N ILE A 337 -1.23 -3.90 35.48
CA ILE A 337 -0.31 -4.90 36.03
C ILE A 337 0.33 -4.43 37.33
N THR A 338 0.67 -5.39 38.19
CA THR A 338 1.56 -5.13 39.33
C THR A 338 2.99 -5.38 38.90
N ILE A 339 3.90 -4.44 39.14
CA ILE A 339 5.35 -4.65 38.97
C ILE A 339 6.02 -4.57 40.33
N ARG A 340 6.86 -5.57 40.63
CA ARG A 340 7.70 -5.65 41.83
C ARG A 340 9.17 -5.47 41.49
N ASP A 341 9.96 -5.13 42.51
CA ASP A 341 11.43 -5.08 42.44
C ASP A 341 11.94 -4.29 41.23
N TRP A 342 11.26 -3.17 40.95
CA TRP A 342 11.49 -2.38 39.74
C TRP A 342 12.52 -1.29 39.96
N SER A 343 13.22 -0.92 38.90
CA SER A 343 14.11 0.23 38.88
C SER A 343 13.92 1.04 37.60
N ILE A 344 14.16 2.35 37.73
CA ILE A 344 14.27 3.30 36.63
C ILE A 344 15.66 3.91 36.66
N ARG A 345 16.27 4.05 35.49
CA ARG A 345 17.61 4.63 35.33
C ARG A 345 17.60 5.61 34.16
N GLU A 346 18.18 6.79 34.34
CA GLU A 346 18.32 7.74 33.24
C GLU A 346 19.30 7.24 32.17
N MET A 347 19.06 7.61 30.91
CA MET A 347 19.97 7.28 29.82
C MET A 347 20.62 8.54 29.24
N ARG A 348 21.52 9.17 30.00
CA ARG A 348 22.22 10.40 29.57
C ARG A 348 22.90 10.27 28.20
N ASP A 349 23.43 9.10 27.86
CA ASP A 349 24.04 8.85 26.54
C ASP A 349 23.00 8.82 25.40
N ALA A 350 21.79 8.34 25.66
CA ALA A 350 20.70 8.37 24.70
C ALA A 350 20.12 9.79 24.57
N ASN A 351 20.00 10.51 25.69
CA ASN A 351 19.67 11.95 25.69
C ASN A 351 20.73 12.75 24.92
N ALA A 352 22.02 12.39 25.03
CA ALA A 352 23.10 13.00 24.26
C ALA A 352 22.98 12.75 22.75
N ARG A 353 22.57 11.55 22.33
CA ARG A 353 22.30 11.25 20.91
C ARG A 353 21.07 11.99 20.37
N LEU A 354 20.03 12.20 21.19
CA LEU A 354 18.83 12.96 20.78
C LEU A 354 19.02 14.48 20.74
N TYR A 355 19.71 15.05 21.74
CA TYR A 355 19.75 16.50 21.97
C TYR A 355 21.15 17.11 21.78
N GLY A 356 22.15 16.31 21.40
CA GLY A 356 23.54 16.73 21.26
C GLY A 356 24.27 17.02 22.58
N ARG A 357 23.62 16.79 23.74
CA ARG A 357 24.16 17.02 25.09
C ARG A 357 23.62 15.99 26.09
N PRO A 358 24.43 15.51 27.06
CA PRO A 358 24.02 14.52 28.06
C PRO A 358 23.16 15.15 29.17
N TYR A 359 22.01 15.72 28.80
CA TYR A 359 21.00 16.21 29.74
C TYR A 359 20.52 15.06 30.64
N SER A 360 20.30 15.35 31.92
CA SER A 360 19.63 14.41 32.81
C SER A 360 18.15 14.27 32.46
N THR A 361 17.50 13.22 32.93
CA THR A 361 16.04 13.08 32.79
C THR A 361 15.31 14.25 33.47
N GLU A 362 15.79 14.68 34.62
CA GLU A 362 15.25 15.83 35.36
C GLU A 362 15.39 17.15 34.60
N ASP A 363 16.53 17.43 33.94
CA ASP A 363 16.72 18.63 33.12
C ASP A 363 15.67 18.72 32.00
N ILE A 364 15.45 17.62 31.27
CA ILE A 364 14.51 17.54 30.15
C ILE A 364 13.08 17.73 30.64
N VAL A 365 12.72 17.08 31.75
CA VAL A 365 11.37 17.12 32.32
C VAL A 365 11.06 18.45 33.00
N ARG A 366 12.01 19.07 33.71
CA ARG A 366 11.81 20.42 34.28
C ARG A 366 11.96 21.54 33.25
N GLY A 367 12.35 21.22 32.01
CA GLY A 367 12.55 22.21 30.94
C GLY A 367 13.83 23.04 31.10
N VAL A 368 14.80 22.54 31.87
CA VAL A 368 16.09 23.19 32.13
C VAL A 368 17.04 22.91 30.96
N GLY A 369 16.81 23.57 29.84
CA GLY A 369 17.68 23.47 28.68
C GLY A 369 17.10 24.02 27.38
N PHE A 370 17.99 24.22 26.40
CA PHE A 370 17.60 24.48 25.01
C PHE A 370 17.64 23.17 24.24
N PHE A 371 16.45 22.62 23.95
CA PHE A 371 16.28 21.35 23.27
C PHE A 371 15.96 21.59 21.79
N HIS A 372 16.85 21.17 20.89
CA HIS A 372 16.44 20.95 19.50
C HIS A 372 15.68 19.63 19.45
N LEU A 373 14.36 19.66 19.26
CA LEU A 373 13.58 18.42 19.19
C LEU A 373 13.74 17.77 17.80
N PRO A 374 14.35 16.58 17.68
CA PRO A 374 14.40 15.84 16.42
C PRO A 374 12.98 15.44 15.95
N PRO A 375 12.80 15.08 14.67
CA PRO A 375 11.47 14.77 14.11
C PRO A 375 10.67 13.74 14.93
N ALA A 376 11.29 12.63 15.35
CA ALA A 376 10.61 11.61 16.15
C ALA A 376 10.16 12.13 17.53
N ALA A 377 10.95 12.98 18.18
CA ALA A 377 10.58 13.61 19.45
C ALA A 377 9.43 14.62 19.29
N ARG A 378 9.32 15.26 18.12
CA ARG A 378 8.17 16.11 17.77
C ARG A 378 6.91 15.28 17.54
N SER A 379 7.01 14.12 16.88
CA SER A 379 5.89 13.18 16.71
C SER A 379 5.36 12.68 18.05
N TRP A 380 6.22 12.15 18.92
CA TRP A 380 5.88 11.70 20.28
C TRP A 380 5.14 12.79 21.09
N ARG A 381 5.76 13.98 21.22
CA ARG A 381 5.15 15.10 21.96
C ARG A 381 3.85 15.58 21.29
N GLY A 382 3.77 15.48 19.96
CA GLY A 382 2.60 15.83 19.17
C GLY A 382 1.41 14.90 19.43
N ALA A 383 1.64 13.58 19.47
CA ALA A 383 0.62 12.57 19.75
C ALA A 383 0.01 12.76 21.15
N ILE A 384 0.86 12.89 22.17
CA ILE A 384 0.40 13.17 23.55
C ILE A 384 -0.38 14.50 23.59
N ALA A 385 0.18 15.58 23.05
CA ALA A 385 -0.47 16.89 23.10
C ALA A 385 -1.75 16.95 22.25
N ALA A 386 -1.93 16.10 21.23
CA ALA A 386 -3.18 15.99 20.48
C ALA A 386 -4.29 15.38 21.34
N TYR A 387 -4.05 14.18 21.88
CA TYR A 387 -4.98 13.49 22.77
C TYR A 387 -5.44 14.38 23.94
N PHE A 388 -4.50 15.05 24.61
CA PHE A 388 -4.81 15.93 25.74
C PHE A 388 -5.50 17.26 25.39
N ARG A 389 -5.54 17.65 24.10
CA ARG A 389 -6.36 18.80 23.63
C ARG A 389 -7.79 18.39 23.27
N GLU A 390 -8.00 17.14 22.87
CA GLU A 390 -9.32 16.61 22.54
C GLU A 390 -10.17 16.29 23.79
N MET A 391 -9.51 16.15 24.94
CA MET A 391 -10.14 15.89 26.25
C MET A 391 -10.30 17.11 27.16
N SER A 392 -9.87 18.31 26.72
CA SER A 392 -9.89 19.56 27.51
C SER A 392 -10.92 20.55 27.01
#